data_AF-A0AA85BW23-F1
#
_entry.id   AF-A0AA85BW23-F1
#
_cell.length_a   1.000
_cell.length_b   1.000
_cell.length_c   1.000
_cell.angle_alpha   90.00
_cell.angle_beta   90.00
_cell.angle_gamma   90.00
#
_symmetry.space_group_name_H-M   'P 1'
#
loop_
_entity.id
_entity.type
_entity.pdbx_description
1 polymer ?
#
loop_
_entity_poly.entity_id
_entity_poly.type
_entity_poly.pdbx_seq_one_letter_code
_entity_poly.pdbx_strand_id
1 'polypeptide(L)'
;MSLSKFSNLFLDDLPIHRFSTNDLNVYLQDIINQLLHIKESEDPVNVKLFLSKYFEHVVNGTHTIHREFKYISAIPYNRITFLFNLWNAFMPLKDKDFTIEEFYTIVQLFCFDFPGEILSHCQKTLNIVHNSTIVYPYKDLFCVFQFHFYFEVMFHRFHFIFLNYCRICKCFN
;
A
#
# COMPACT_ATOMS: atom_id res chain seq x y z
N MET A 1 20.65 17.08 -4.58
CA MET A 1 20.27 15.95 -5.45
C MET A 1 18.75 15.87 -5.40
N SER A 2 18.02 16.23 -6.46
CA SER A 2 16.56 16.35 -6.38
C SER A 2 15.90 14.97 -6.22
N LEU A 3 14.99 14.84 -5.26
CA LEU A 3 14.19 13.63 -5.03
C LEU A 3 13.39 13.22 -6.28
N SER A 4 13.17 14.15 -7.21
CA SER A 4 12.47 13.98 -8.49
C SER A 4 13.07 12.96 -9.46
N LYS A 5 14.30 12.47 -9.25
CA LYS A 5 14.88 11.40 -10.10
C LYS A 5 14.52 9.99 -9.64
N PHE A 6 14.08 9.80 -8.39
CA PHE A 6 13.74 8.47 -7.87
C PHE A 6 12.29 8.04 -8.16
N SER A 7 11.38 8.99 -8.45
CA SER A 7 9.93 8.73 -8.51
C SER A 7 9.44 8.01 -9.76
N ASN A 8 10.16 8.08 -10.90
CA ASN A 8 9.55 7.68 -12.17
C ASN A 8 9.72 6.17 -12.47
N LEU A 9 10.87 5.58 -12.12
CA LEU A 9 11.19 4.22 -12.58
C LEU A 9 10.28 3.11 -12.01
N PHE A 10 9.56 3.38 -10.93
CA PHE A 10 8.70 2.40 -10.23
C PHE A 10 7.20 2.55 -10.55
N LEU A 11 6.80 3.63 -11.21
CA LEU A 11 5.39 4.02 -11.40
C LEU A 11 4.99 4.20 -12.86
N ASP A 12 5.95 4.11 -13.80
CA ASP A 12 5.67 4.24 -15.23
C ASP A 12 4.85 3.05 -15.75
N ASP A 13 5.08 1.83 -15.24
CA ASP A 13 4.30 0.62 -15.55
C ASP A 13 4.10 -0.27 -14.31
N LEU A 14 2.90 -0.82 -14.13
CA LEU A 14 2.64 -1.81 -13.08
C LEU A 14 3.40 -3.11 -13.41
N PRO A 15 4.20 -3.68 -12.48
CA PRO A 15 4.93 -4.90 -12.75
C PRO A 15 3.98 -6.08 -12.95
N ILE A 16 4.33 -7.02 -13.82
CA ILE A 16 3.56 -8.25 -13.99
C ILE A 16 3.55 -9.03 -12.68
N HIS A 17 2.36 -9.26 -12.12
CA HIS A 17 2.22 -10.06 -10.92
C HIS A 17 2.56 -11.52 -11.18
N ARG A 18 3.62 -12.01 -10.53
CA ARG A 18 3.94 -13.43 -10.47
C ARG A 18 3.44 -13.98 -9.15
N PHE A 19 2.31 -14.65 -9.18
CA PHE A 19 1.71 -15.26 -8.00
C PHE A 19 2.66 -16.30 -7.38
N SER A 20 3.17 -16.02 -6.18
CA SER A 20 3.71 -17.08 -5.33
C SER A 20 2.57 -17.77 -4.57
N THR A 21 2.83 -18.97 -4.04
CA THR A 21 1.88 -19.68 -3.16
C THR A 21 1.48 -18.84 -1.94
N ASN A 22 2.40 -18.04 -1.39
CA ASN A 22 2.10 -17.16 -0.26
C ASN A 22 1.19 -15.99 -0.67
N ASP A 23 1.36 -15.44 -1.87
CA ASP A 23 0.50 -14.37 -2.39
C ASP A 23 -0.92 -14.87 -2.62
N LEU A 24 -1.05 -16.09 -3.17
CA LEU A 24 -2.35 -16.73 -3.38
C LEU A 24 -3.12 -16.91 -2.08
N ASN A 25 -2.46 -17.26 -0.98
CA ASN A 25 -3.12 -17.41 0.33
C ASN A 25 -3.76 -16.10 0.80
N VAL A 26 -3.10 -14.96 0.59
CA VAL A 26 -3.65 -13.64 0.96
C VAL A 26 -4.92 -13.36 0.17
N TYR A 27 -4.91 -13.62 -1.14
CA TYR A 27 -6.09 -13.42 -1.99
C TYR A 27 -7.22 -14.38 -1.66
N LEU A 28 -6.93 -15.66 -1.42
CA LEU A 28 -7.95 -16.65 -1.08
C LEU A 28 -8.61 -16.33 0.26
N GLN A 29 -7.83 -15.91 1.27
CA GLN A 29 -8.38 -15.48 2.56
C GLN A 29 -9.30 -14.27 2.40
N ASP A 30 -8.88 -13.30 1.58
CA ASP A 30 -9.69 -12.12 1.28
C ASP A 30 -10.99 -12.46 0.52
N ILE A 31 -10.89 -13.30 -0.50
CA ILE A 31 -12.05 -13.83 -1.25
C ILE A 31 -13.04 -14.49 -0.29
N ILE A 32 -12.56 -15.34 0.62
CA ILE A 32 -13.43 -16.04 1.59
C ILE A 32 -14.13 -15.03 2.49
N ASN A 33 -13.42 -14.05 3.04
CA ASN A 33 -14.02 -13.02 3.90
C ASN A 33 -15.10 -12.22 3.15
N GLN A 34 -14.85 -11.83 1.90
CA GLN A 34 -15.84 -11.13 1.10
C GLN A 34 -17.06 -12.00 0.79
N LEU A 35 -16.86 -13.26 0.42
CA LEU A 35 -17.96 -14.18 0.15
C LEU A 35 -18.80 -14.46 1.41
N LEU A 36 -18.16 -14.51 2.59
CA LEU A 36 -18.87 -14.65 3.86
C LEU A 36 -19.74 -13.42 4.14
N HIS A 37 -19.23 -12.21 3.92
CA HIS A 37 -20.03 -10.98 4.06
C HIS A 37 -21.17 -10.89 3.05
N ILE A 38 -20.97 -11.32 1.79
CA ILE A 38 -22.07 -11.33 0.81
C ILE A 38 -23.09 -12.41 1.15
N LYS A 39 -22.69 -13.54 1.74
CA LYS A 39 -23.66 -14.55 2.20
C LYS A 39 -24.55 -14.04 3.34
N GLU A 40 -24.11 -13.04 4.09
CA GLU A 40 -24.94 -12.35 5.09
C GLU A 40 -26.00 -11.46 4.43
N SER A 41 -25.81 -11.04 3.16
CA SER A 41 -26.86 -10.45 2.33
C SER A 41 -27.68 -11.55 1.66
N GLU A 42 -29.00 -11.39 1.56
CA GLU A 42 -29.93 -12.40 1.02
C GLU A 42 -29.75 -12.70 -0.50
N ASP A 43 -28.72 -12.14 -1.14
CA ASP A 43 -28.48 -12.24 -2.57
C ASP A 43 -27.70 -13.53 -2.95
N PRO A 44 -28.17 -14.28 -3.97
CA PRO A 44 -27.47 -15.47 -4.44
C PRO A 44 -26.16 -15.09 -5.14
N VAL A 45 -25.03 -15.59 -4.61
CA VAL A 45 -23.69 -15.30 -5.16
C VAL A 45 -23.27 -16.33 -6.21
N ASN A 46 -22.99 -15.85 -7.42
CA ASN A 46 -22.28 -16.64 -8.43
C ASN A 46 -20.77 -16.63 -8.13
N VAL A 47 -20.31 -17.63 -7.38
CA VAL A 47 -18.91 -17.76 -6.95
C VAL A 47 -17.93 -17.76 -8.12
N LYS A 48 -18.26 -18.43 -9.24
CA LYS A 48 -17.39 -18.48 -10.42
C LYS A 48 -17.18 -17.09 -11.02
N LEU A 49 -18.25 -16.31 -11.16
CA LEU A 49 -18.18 -14.95 -11.67
C LEU A 49 -17.43 -14.03 -10.69
N PHE A 50 -17.68 -14.18 -9.39
CA PHE A 50 -16.98 -13.44 -8.34
C PHE A 50 -15.46 -13.65 -8.43
N LEU A 51 -15.01 -14.91 -8.47
CA LEU A 51 -13.59 -15.24 -8.57
C LEU A 51 -12.95 -14.68 -9.85
N SER A 52 -13.65 -14.78 -10.98
CA SER A 52 -13.17 -14.23 -12.25
C SER A 52 -12.94 -12.73 -12.16
N LYS A 53 -13.92 -11.98 -11.64
CA LYS A 53 -13.81 -10.53 -11.47
C LYS A 53 -12.73 -10.15 -10.47
N TYR A 54 -12.61 -10.91 -9.37
CA TYR A 54 -11.59 -10.66 -8.36
C TYR A 54 -10.19 -10.71 -8.97
N PHE A 55 -9.86 -11.79 -9.68
CA PHE A 55 -8.53 -11.91 -10.29
C PHE A 55 -8.33 -10.97 -11.47
N GLU A 56 -9.39 -10.60 -12.19
CA GLU A 56 -9.33 -9.50 -13.17
C GLU A 56 -8.90 -8.19 -12.49
N HIS A 57 -9.47 -7.84 -11.34
CA HIS A 57 -9.04 -6.68 -10.56
C HIS A 57 -7.59 -6.79 -10.06
N VAL A 58 -7.11 -8.00 -9.73
CA VAL A 58 -5.71 -8.21 -9.32
C VAL A 58 -4.75 -8.01 -10.49
N VAL A 59 -5.08 -8.57 -11.66
CA VAL A 59 -4.28 -8.43 -12.89
C VAL A 59 -4.24 -6.97 -13.35
N ASN A 60 -5.38 -6.27 -13.27
CA ASN A 60 -5.48 -4.86 -13.65
C ASN A 60 -4.94 -3.91 -12.56
N GLY A 61 -4.55 -4.43 -11.39
CA GLY A 61 -4.04 -3.62 -10.31
C GLY A 61 -5.08 -2.69 -9.69
N THR A 62 -6.37 -3.01 -9.71
CA THR A 62 -7.42 -2.18 -9.06
C THR A 62 -7.88 -2.74 -7.72
N HIS A 63 -7.42 -3.95 -7.36
CA HIS A 63 -7.83 -4.69 -6.17
C HIS A 63 -7.47 -4.03 -4.83
N THR A 64 -6.66 -2.96 -4.84
CA THR A 64 -6.20 -2.26 -3.64
C THR A 64 -6.93 -0.95 -3.37
N ILE A 65 -7.88 -0.55 -4.22
CA ILE A 65 -8.67 0.67 -4.06
C ILE A 65 -9.82 0.41 -3.07
N HIS A 66 -10.04 1.32 -2.11
CA HIS A 66 -11.05 1.21 -1.05
C HIS A 66 -10.88 -0.05 -0.20
N ARG A 67 -9.64 -0.32 0.22
CA ARG A 67 -9.28 -1.53 0.98
C ARG A 67 -8.68 -1.19 2.33
N GLU A 68 -8.81 -2.13 3.25
CA GLU A 68 -8.16 -2.05 4.56
C GLU A 68 -6.63 -2.08 4.43
N PHE A 69 -5.95 -1.37 5.32
CA PHE A 69 -4.49 -1.29 5.37
C PHE A 69 -3.85 -2.67 5.52
N LYS A 70 -4.48 -3.56 6.29
CA LYS A 70 -4.04 -4.94 6.48
C LYS A 70 -3.89 -5.68 5.14
N TYR A 71 -4.85 -5.50 4.24
CA TYR A 71 -4.84 -6.13 2.92
C TYR A 71 -3.83 -5.46 1.97
N ILE A 72 -3.80 -4.13 1.95
CA ILE A 72 -2.88 -3.34 1.11
C ILE A 72 -1.41 -3.63 1.46
N SER A 73 -1.10 -3.74 2.76
CA SER A 73 0.24 -4.02 3.25
C SER A 73 0.63 -5.51 3.16
N ALA A 74 -0.32 -6.40 2.87
CA ALA A 74 -0.18 -7.85 2.99
C ALA A 74 0.94 -8.46 2.14
N ILE A 75 1.16 -7.96 0.93
CA ILE A 75 2.20 -8.48 0.02
C ILE A 75 2.82 -7.34 -0.79
N PRO A 76 4.06 -7.52 -1.32
CA PRO A 76 4.73 -6.47 -2.09
C PRO A 76 3.89 -5.94 -3.26
N TYR A 77 3.22 -6.82 -3.99
CA TYR A 77 2.43 -6.41 -5.14
C TYR A 77 1.24 -5.53 -4.77
N ASN A 78 0.53 -5.81 -3.67
CA ASN A 78 -0.54 -4.95 -3.18
C ASN A 78 -0.02 -3.56 -2.81
N ARG A 79 1.18 -3.46 -2.21
CA ARG A 79 1.79 -2.16 -1.90
C ARG A 79 2.14 -1.38 -3.16
N ILE A 80 2.74 -2.02 -4.15
CA ILE A 80 3.09 -1.38 -5.44
C ILE A 80 1.83 -0.90 -6.15
N THR A 81 0.83 -1.76 -6.21
CA THR A 81 -0.45 -1.46 -6.85
C THR A 81 -1.17 -0.29 -6.16
N PHE A 82 -1.16 -0.25 -4.83
CA PHE A 82 -1.71 0.87 -4.06
C PHE A 82 -1.01 2.18 -4.38
N LEU A 83 0.33 2.18 -4.38
CA LEU A 83 1.13 3.35 -4.75
C LEU A 83 0.86 3.79 -6.18
N PHE A 84 0.81 2.86 -7.13
CA PHE A 84 0.51 3.15 -8.54
C PHE A 84 -0.85 3.83 -8.71
N ASN A 85 -1.89 3.29 -8.07
CA ASN A 85 -3.23 3.88 -8.10
C ASN A 85 -3.27 5.28 -7.46
N LEU A 86 -2.61 5.45 -6.31
CA LEU A 86 -2.54 6.74 -5.63
C LEU A 86 -1.78 7.78 -6.45
N TRP A 87 -0.66 7.40 -7.08
CA TRP A 87 0.09 8.27 -7.98
C TRP A 87 -0.78 8.74 -9.15
N ASN A 88 -1.39 7.79 -9.87
CA ASN A 88 -2.17 8.09 -11.07
C ASN A 88 -3.43 8.90 -10.77
N ALA A 89 -4.11 8.63 -9.67
CA ALA A 89 -5.31 9.36 -9.29
C ALA A 89 -5.04 10.85 -9.01
N PHE A 90 -3.84 11.18 -8.53
CA PHE A 90 -3.47 12.55 -8.15
C PHE A 90 -2.38 13.17 -9.01
N MET A 91 -1.95 12.49 -10.09
CA MET A 91 -1.14 13.09 -11.17
C MET A 91 -1.68 14.41 -11.72
N PRO A 92 -3.00 14.61 -11.88
CA PRO A 92 -3.54 15.90 -12.27
C PRO A 92 -3.22 17.03 -11.27
N LEU A 93 -2.87 16.71 -10.02
CA LEU A 93 -2.53 17.67 -8.97
C LEU A 93 -1.02 17.78 -8.72
N LYS A 94 -0.18 17.25 -9.60
CA LYS A 94 1.29 17.21 -9.43
C LYS A 94 1.97 18.57 -9.20
N ASP A 95 1.32 19.65 -9.65
CA ASP A 95 1.81 21.03 -9.56
C ASP A 95 1.20 21.79 -8.36
N LYS A 96 0.41 21.09 -7.52
CA LYS A 96 -0.11 21.64 -6.26
C LYS A 96 0.77 21.24 -5.09
N ASP A 97 0.86 22.16 -4.14
CA ASP A 97 1.46 21.89 -2.85
C ASP A 97 0.39 21.42 -1.87
N PHE A 98 0.77 20.51 -0.99
CA PHE A 98 -0.11 19.95 0.04
C PHE A 98 0.58 20.01 1.40
N THR A 99 -0.21 20.20 2.44
CA THR A 99 0.17 19.83 3.80
C THR A 99 0.17 18.30 3.96
N ILE A 100 0.83 17.80 5.00
CA ILE A 100 0.81 16.36 5.34
C ILE A 100 -0.62 15.87 5.60
N GLU A 101 -1.46 16.69 6.23
CA GLU A 101 -2.84 16.32 6.56
C GLU A 101 -3.74 16.24 5.32
N GLU A 102 -3.58 17.16 4.36
CA GLU A 102 -4.30 17.08 3.08
C GLU A 102 -3.86 15.84 2.28
N PHE A 103 -2.56 15.55 2.26
CA PHE A 103 -2.04 14.34 1.63
C PHE A 103 -2.53 13.07 2.34
N TYR A 104 -2.63 13.08 3.66
CA TYR A 104 -3.16 11.96 4.43
C TYR A 104 -4.64 11.71 4.14
N THR A 105 -5.44 12.78 4.05
CA THR A 105 -6.85 12.69 3.64
C THR A 105 -6.98 12.06 2.26
N ILE A 106 -6.10 12.42 1.34
CA ILE A 106 -6.00 11.82 0.00
C ILE A 106 -5.72 10.31 0.09
N VAL A 107 -4.76 9.89 0.92
CA VAL A 107 -4.45 8.47 1.13
C VAL A 107 -5.65 7.74 1.72
N GLN A 108 -6.37 8.36 2.65
CA GLN A 108 -7.55 7.79 3.30
C GLN A 108 -8.74 7.59 2.36
N LEU A 109 -8.82 8.33 1.24
CA LEU A 109 -9.79 8.04 0.20
C LEU A 109 -9.60 6.65 -0.40
N PHE A 110 -8.38 6.09 -0.39
CA PHE A 110 -8.10 4.74 -0.90
C PHE A 110 -8.08 3.69 0.21
N CYS A 111 -7.72 4.09 1.43
CA CYS A 111 -7.55 3.22 2.59
C CYS A 111 -7.97 3.96 3.87
N PHE A 112 -9.21 3.79 4.29
CA PHE A 112 -9.80 4.56 5.38
C PHE A 112 -9.09 4.37 6.73
N ASP A 113 -8.52 3.19 6.96
CA ASP A 113 -7.79 2.78 8.17
C ASP A 113 -6.27 2.92 8.03
N PHE A 114 -5.79 3.74 7.08
CA PHE A 114 -4.36 3.92 6.86
C PHE A 114 -3.67 4.44 8.15
N PRO A 115 -2.52 3.89 8.56
CA PRO A 115 -1.86 4.27 9.80
C PRO A 115 -1.20 5.65 9.71
N GLY A 116 -1.55 6.53 10.65
CA GLY A 116 -0.96 7.88 10.74
C GLY A 116 0.53 7.88 11.08
N GLU A 117 1.07 6.79 11.63
CA GLU A 117 2.49 6.65 11.97
C GLU A 117 3.40 6.81 10.74
N ILE A 118 2.99 6.22 9.61
CA ILE A 118 3.73 6.33 8.35
C ILE A 118 3.80 7.79 7.90
N LEU A 119 2.71 8.54 8.04
CA LEU A 119 2.65 9.96 7.68
C LEU A 119 3.47 10.83 8.65
N SER A 120 3.47 10.49 9.94
CA SER A 120 4.35 11.14 10.92
C SER A 120 5.83 10.99 10.54
N HIS A 121 6.24 9.81 10.05
CA HIS A 121 7.60 9.61 9.56
C HIS A 121 7.88 10.40 8.28
N CYS A 122 6.92 10.46 7.36
CA CYS A 122 7.04 11.30 6.17
C CYS A 122 7.26 12.78 6.54
N GLN A 123 6.49 13.29 7.50
CA GLN A 123 6.61 14.68 7.98
C GLN A 123 8.00 14.96 8.56
N LYS A 124 8.55 14.04 9.37
CA LYS A 124 9.91 14.18 9.92
C LYS A 124 10.95 14.25 8.81
N THR A 125 10.85 13.37 7.82
CA THR A 125 11.77 13.34 6.66
C THR A 125 11.67 14.63 5.83
N LEU A 126 10.46 15.11 5.56
CA LEU A 126 10.22 16.31 4.77
C LEU A 126 10.68 17.60 5.48
N ASN A 127 10.49 17.69 6.80
CA ASN A 127 11.01 18.81 7.60
C ASN A 127 12.54 18.94 7.50
N ILE A 128 13.26 17.82 7.43
CA ILE A 128 14.72 17.78 7.25
C ILE A 128 15.11 18.27 5.85
N VAL A 129 14.35 17.88 4.82
CA VAL A 129 14.66 18.20 3.42
C VAL A 129 14.34 19.65 3.06
N HIS A 130 13.21 20.19 3.52
CA HIS A 130 12.72 21.51 3.13
C HIS A 130 12.87 22.60 4.19
N ASN A 131 13.60 22.34 5.28
CA ASN A 131 13.80 23.29 6.39
C ASN A 131 12.46 23.78 6.99
N SER A 132 11.59 22.85 7.35
CA SER A 132 10.33 23.09 8.09
C SER A 132 9.26 23.93 7.35
N THR A 133 9.07 23.75 6.04
CA THR A 133 7.88 24.25 5.34
C THR A 133 6.59 23.55 5.81
N ILE A 134 5.46 24.26 5.74
CA ILE A 134 4.14 23.72 6.11
C ILE A 134 3.52 22.93 4.94
N VAL A 135 3.86 23.31 3.71
CA VAL A 135 3.37 22.71 2.46
C VAL A 135 4.53 22.16 1.64
N TYR A 136 4.24 21.14 0.84
CA TYR A 136 5.22 20.39 0.07
C TYR A 136 4.68 20.06 -1.32
N PRO A 137 5.51 20.07 -2.37
CA PRO A 137 5.10 19.61 -3.68
C PRO A 137 4.62 18.15 -3.64
N TYR A 138 3.53 17.84 -4.34
CA TYR A 138 2.96 16.48 -4.39
C TYR A 138 4.01 15.41 -4.71
N LYS A 139 4.92 15.69 -5.65
CA LYS A 139 5.97 14.73 -6.05
C LYS A 139 6.93 14.39 -4.91
N ASP A 140 7.29 15.38 -4.10
CA ASP A 140 8.21 15.17 -2.99
C ASP A 140 7.51 14.44 -1.84
N LEU A 141 6.26 14.81 -1.53
CA LEU A 141 5.39 14.08 -0.60
C LEU A 141 5.25 12.62 -1.00
N PHE A 142 4.86 12.36 -2.24
CA PHE A 142 4.64 11.03 -2.74
C PHE A 142 5.94 10.21 -2.73
N CYS A 143 7.07 10.81 -3.10
CA CYS A 143 8.37 10.13 -3.06
C CYS A 143 8.75 9.69 -1.64
N VAL A 144 8.59 10.57 -0.66
CA VAL A 144 8.87 10.25 0.75
C VAL A 144 7.86 9.21 1.28
N PHE A 145 6.58 9.37 0.93
CA PHE A 145 5.53 8.41 1.27
C PHE A 145 5.80 7.02 0.72
N GLN A 146 6.13 6.91 -0.56
CA GLN A 146 6.51 5.66 -1.21
C GLN A 146 7.65 4.98 -0.45
N PHE A 147 8.66 5.73 -0.04
CA PHE A 147 9.78 5.18 0.72
C PHE A 147 9.33 4.62 2.07
N HIS A 148 8.63 5.40 2.89
CA HIS A 148 8.17 4.95 4.21
C HIS A 148 7.17 3.80 4.09
N PHE A 149 6.13 3.95 3.26
CA PHE A 149 5.12 2.90 3.12
C PHE A 149 5.69 1.59 2.56
N TYR A 150 6.54 1.64 1.52
CA TYR A 150 7.04 0.41 0.92
C TYR A 150 8.11 -0.27 1.78
N PHE A 151 9.09 0.49 2.27
CA PHE A 151 10.25 -0.07 2.97
C PHE A 151 10.02 -0.25 4.46
N GLU A 152 9.35 0.66 5.15
CA GLU A 152 9.14 0.54 6.61
C GLU A 152 8.27 -0.67 6.93
N VAL A 153 7.22 -0.90 6.13
CA VAL A 153 6.40 -2.11 6.20
C VAL A 153 7.22 -3.38 5.92
N MET A 154 8.19 -3.31 5.00
CA MET A 154 9.13 -4.42 4.79
C MET A 154 10.06 -4.62 5.99
N PHE A 155 10.63 -3.57 6.56
CA PHE A 155 11.54 -3.64 7.71
C PHE A 155 10.86 -4.25 8.94
N HIS A 156 9.60 -3.86 9.23
CA HIS A 156 8.84 -4.47 10.33
C HIS A 156 8.69 -5.99 10.15
N ARG A 157 8.49 -6.47 8.91
CA ARG A 157 8.42 -7.90 8.62
C ARG A 157 9.76 -8.59 8.77
N PHE A 158 10.85 -7.99 8.27
CA PHE A 158 12.19 -8.53 8.48
C PHE A 158 12.56 -8.60 9.96
N HIS A 159 12.26 -7.56 10.72
CA HIS A 159 12.49 -7.51 12.16
C HIS A 159 11.67 -8.57 12.90
N PHE A 160 10.39 -8.73 12.55
CA PHE A 160 9.54 -9.78 13.11
C PHE A 160 10.08 -11.19 12.82
N ILE A 161 10.49 -11.47 11.58
CA ILE A 161 11.09 -12.77 11.21
C ILE A 161 12.38 -13.00 12.00
N PHE A 162 13.25 -11.98 12.08
CA PHE A 162 14.50 -12.05 12.82
C PHE A 162 14.27 -12.31 14.32
N LEU A 163 13.32 -11.60 14.95
CA LEU A 163 12.98 -11.82 16.36
C LEU A 163 12.39 -13.21 16.61
N ASN A 164 11.55 -13.73 15.72
CA ASN A 164 11.02 -15.09 15.83
C ASN A 164 12.14 -16.14 15.66
N TYR A 165 13.05 -15.94 14.71
CA TYR A 165 14.23 -16.78 14.56
C TYR A 165 15.10 -16.75 15.82
N CYS A 166 15.41 -15.57 16.36
CA CYS A 166 16.16 -15.43 17.61
C CYS A 166 15.45 -16.08 18.81
N ARG A 167 14.11 -16.03 18.88
CA ARG A 167 13.32 -16.72 19.91
C ARG A 167 13.40 -18.24 19.77
N ILE A 168 13.25 -18.77 18.56
CA ILE A 168 13.39 -20.20 18.28
C ILE A 168 14.81 -20.65 18.66
N CYS A 169 15.86 -19.95 18.23
CA CYS A 169 17.24 -20.28 18.59
C CYS A 169 17.53 -20.17 20.10
N LYS A 170 16.86 -19.26 20.82
CA LYS A 170 16.98 -19.15 22.29
C LYS A 170 16.19 -20.21 23.06
N CYS A 171 15.22 -20.88 22.44
CA CYS A 171 14.50 -22.02 23.03
C CYS A 171 15.23 -23.36 22.82
N PHE A 172 16.34 -23.37 22.08
CA PHE A 172 17.17 -24.56 21.79
C PHE A 172 18.54 -24.57 22.50
N ASN A 173 18.77 -23.63 23.44
CA ASN A 173 19.89 -23.65 24.39
C ASN A 173 19.35 -23.76 25.82
#